data_AF-A0A1H1KPP0-F1
#
_entry.id   AF-A0A1H1KPP0-F1
#
_cell.length_a   1.000
_cell.length_b   1.000
_cell.length_c   1.000
_cell.angle_alpha   90.00
_cell.angle_beta   90.00
_cell.angle_gamma   90.00
#
_symmetry.space_group_name_H-M   'P 1'
#
loop_
_entity.id
_entity.type
_entity.pdbx_description
1 polymer ?
#
loop_
_entity_poly.entity_id
_entity_poly.type
_entity_poly.pdbx_seq_one_letter_code
_entity_poly.pdbx_strand_id
1 'polypeptide(L)'
;MIRAILGIIALSLAQVLPSTVPVAAQGTGATGDWREQYAYALGMQAYIYGFPYVYMSEVRWGQVAQKVDPELLPHAAVNHFWHSKMMGGPESQAGGSPNNDTLYSIAWLDLSKEPLILSVPDVGDRYYTIEIASFDSDNFAYVGMRTTGTKAGNYAIVAPSWNGNLPDDVEQLTPSRTPSAFILGRTLLRGPDDLPAIRTVMAQYKLTPLSLWGKPDAQILESYDVLKPFDRKTDPLADWKTMNATMAENQPPSRHEVLLKQFARHCHENTGALS
;
A
#
# COMPACT_ATOMS: atom_id res chain seq x y z
N MET A 1 -2.71 24.57 64.98
CA MET A 1 -3.39 25.43 65.98
C MET A 1 -4.45 26.24 65.25
N ILE A 2 -5.73 25.85 65.32
CA ILE A 2 -6.81 26.44 66.16
C ILE A 2 -7.00 27.93 65.79
N ARG A 3 -8.12 28.41 65.21
CA ARG A 3 -9.50 28.43 65.73
C ARG A 3 -10.57 28.61 64.64
N ALA A 4 -11.72 28.02 64.92
CA ALA A 4 -13.03 28.18 64.26
C ALA A 4 -13.82 29.38 64.79
N ILE A 5 -14.73 29.95 63.98
CA ILE A 5 -15.98 30.67 64.33
C ILE A 5 -16.92 30.53 63.10
N LEU A 6 -17.88 29.59 63.07
CA LEU A 6 -19.33 29.69 63.42
C LEU A 6 -20.07 30.93 62.88
N GLY A 7 -21.04 30.70 61.98
CA GLY A 7 -21.94 31.75 61.48
C GLY A 7 -23.12 31.25 60.65
N ILE A 8 -24.11 30.67 61.34
CA ILE A 8 -25.57 30.73 61.12
C ILE A 8 -26.13 30.41 59.71
N ILE A 9 -26.79 29.26 59.64
CA ILE A 9 -27.70 28.80 58.58
C ILE A 9 -29.03 29.56 58.70
N ALA A 10 -29.40 30.32 57.67
CA ALA A 10 -30.78 30.74 57.45
C ALA A 10 -31.39 29.87 56.35
N LEU A 11 -32.25 28.95 56.74
CA LEU A 11 -32.94 28.01 55.87
C LEU A 11 -34.18 28.72 55.27
N SER A 12 -34.07 29.23 54.05
CA SER A 12 -35.25 29.65 53.27
C SER A 12 -35.73 28.46 52.43
N LEU A 13 -36.85 27.84 52.85
CA LEU A 13 -37.60 26.91 52.01
C LEU A 13 -38.25 27.71 50.87
N ALA A 14 -37.57 27.82 49.73
CA ALA A 14 -38.21 28.14 48.47
C ALA A 14 -38.86 26.85 47.94
N GLN A 15 -40.18 26.81 47.93
CA GLN A 15 -40.97 25.77 47.26
C GLN A 15 -40.66 25.83 45.75
N VAL A 16 -39.75 24.97 45.29
CA VAL A 16 -39.52 24.77 43.85
C VAL A 16 -40.65 23.88 43.35
N LEU A 17 -41.69 24.49 42.80
CA LEU A 17 -42.64 23.77 41.95
C LEU A 17 -41.87 23.24 40.74
N PRO A 18 -42.02 21.97 40.35
CA PRO A 18 -41.45 21.48 39.11
C PRO A 18 -42.18 22.16 37.96
N SER A 19 -41.61 23.24 37.44
CA SER A 19 -41.96 23.77 36.13
C SER A 19 -41.59 22.69 35.13
N THR A 20 -42.56 21.87 34.72
CA THR A 20 -42.45 21.06 33.52
C THR A 20 -42.38 22.03 32.35
N VAL A 21 -41.18 22.53 32.06
CA VAL A 21 -40.90 23.17 30.79
C VAL A 21 -41.11 22.06 29.76
N PRO A 22 -42.11 22.13 28.87
CA PRO A 22 -42.14 21.21 27.77
C PRO A 22 -40.80 21.41 27.04
N VAL A 23 -40.00 20.36 26.95
CA VAL A 23 -38.91 20.33 25.98
C VAL A 23 -39.61 20.38 24.63
N ALA A 24 -39.86 21.60 24.16
CA ALA A 24 -40.14 21.83 22.76
C ALA A 24 -38.94 21.22 22.05
N ALA A 25 -39.18 20.13 21.32
CA ALA A 25 -38.19 19.60 20.40
C ALA A 25 -37.74 20.81 19.56
N GLN A 26 -36.52 21.26 19.77
CA GLN A 26 -35.87 22.21 18.89
C GLN A 26 -35.59 21.46 17.60
N GLY A 27 -36.65 21.30 16.81
CA GLY A 27 -36.51 21.10 15.39
C GLY A 27 -35.99 22.40 14.79
N THR A 28 -35.02 22.23 13.90
CA THR A 28 -34.43 23.20 12.95
C THR A 28 -33.17 23.94 13.41
N GLY A 29 -32.03 23.47 12.87
CA GLY A 29 -30.71 24.12 13.01
C GLY A 29 -29.56 23.53 12.19
N ALA A 30 -29.77 22.50 11.35
CA ALA A 30 -28.84 22.11 10.30
C ALA A 30 -29.63 21.97 8.99
N THR A 31 -29.60 22.99 8.16
CA THR A 31 -30.25 23.03 6.84
C THR A 31 -29.36 22.39 5.77
N GLY A 32 -28.92 21.14 6.01
CA GLY A 32 -28.34 20.27 4.99
C GLY A 32 -29.20 19.01 4.91
N ASP A 33 -29.53 18.54 3.70
CA ASP A 33 -30.23 17.26 3.55
C ASP A 33 -29.40 16.18 4.25
N TRP A 34 -29.97 15.45 5.20
CA TRP A 34 -29.24 14.40 5.92
C TRP A 34 -28.70 13.35 4.96
N ARG A 35 -29.35 13.16 3.80
CA ARG A 35 -28.85 12.28 2.73
C ARG A 35 -27.56 12.80 2.13
N GLU A 36 -27.47 14.11 1.89
CA GLU A 36 -26.26 14.76 1.40
C GLU A 36 -25.13 14.65 2.43
N GLN A 37 -25.41 14.95 3.70
CA GLN A 37 -24.42 14.82 4.78
C GLN A 37 -23.95 13.37 4.96
N TYR A 38 -24.88 12.42 4.89
CA TYR A 38 -24.57 11.00 4.95
C TYR A 38 -23.74 10.54 3.75
N ALA A 39 -24.11 10.95 2.52
CA ALA A 39 -23.36 10.65 1.31
C ALA A 39 -21.94 11.26 1.35
N TYR A 40 -21.81 12.49 1.85
CA TYR A 40 -20.50 13.13 2.05
C TYR A 40 -19.64 12.35 3.05
N ALA A 41 -20.17 12.02 4.22
CA ALA A 41 -19.45 11.26 5.23
C ALA A 41 -19.04 9.87 4.72
N LEU A 42 -19.96 9.17 4.04
CA LEU A 42 -19.69 7.87 3.43
C LEU A 42 -18.63 7.97 2.32
N GLY A 43 -18.68 9.01 1.50
CA GLY A 43 -17.66 9.32 0.49
C GLY A 43 -16.29 9.55 1.12
N MET A 44 -16.19 10.29 2.22
CA MET A 44 -14.92 10.46 2.94
C MET A 44 -14.38 9.13 3.46
N GLN A 45 -15.22 8.27 4.03
CA GLN A 45 -14.80 6.94 4.49
C GLN A 45 -14.35 6.03 3.33
N ALA A 46 -15.10 6.04 2.23
CA ALA A 46 -14.75 5.29 1.02
C ALA A 46 -13.42 5.79 0.42
N TYR A 47 -13.18 7.09 0.42
CA TYR A 47 -11.93 7.67 -0.07
C TYR A 47 -10.75 7.28 0.81
N ILE A 48 -10.87 7.37 2.13
CA ILE A 48 -9.82 6.94 3.07
C ILE A 48 -9.51 5.45 2.86
N TYR A 49 -10.53 4.62 2.73
CA TYR A 49 -10.38 3.20 2.45
C TYR A 49 -9.67 2.93 1.11
N GLY A 50 -10.08 3.63 0.05
CA GLY A 50 -9.58 3.44 -1.30
C GLY A 50 -8.29 4.19 -1.61
N PHE A 51 -7.81 5.05 -0.71
CA PHE A 51 -6.63 5.89 -0.92
C PHE A 51 -5.38 5.09 -1.33
N PRO A 52 -5.04 3.94 -0.70
CA PRO A 52 -3.92 3.13 -1.14
C PRO A 52 -4.02 2.71 -2.60
N TYR A 53 -5.21 2.40 -3.11
CA TYR A 53 -5.40 2.02 -4.52
C TYR A 53 -5.17 3.18 -5.48
N VAL A 54 -5.55 4.41 -5.10
CA VAL A 54 -5.25 5.61 -5.89
C VAL A 54 -3.75 5.88 -5.88
N TYR A 55 -3.17 5.95 -4.68
CA TYR A 55 -1.76 6.30 -4.49
C TYR A 55 -0.81 5.27 -5.12
N MET A 56 -1.04 3.97 -4.87
CA MET A 56 -0.20 2.90 -5.41
C MET A 56 -0.33 2.80 -6.94
N SER A 57 -1.47 3.16 -7.53
CA SER A 57 -1.59 3.29 -8.99
C SER A 57 -0.76 4.42 -9.56
N GLU A 58 -0.67 5.55 -8.88
CA GLU A 58 0.22 6.65 -9.28
C GLU A 58 1.68 6.27 -9.17
N VAL A 59 2.07 5.64 -8.07
CA VAL A 59 3.45 5.17 -7.87
C VAL A 59 3.80 4.11 -8.91
N ARG A 60 2.94 3.09 -9.12
CA ARG A 60 3.16 2.05 -10.13
C ARG A 60 3.29 2.64 -11.53
N TRP A 61 2.36 3.51 -11.92
CA TRP A 61 2.40 4.12 -13.24
C TRP A 61 3.62 5.02 -13.43
N GLY A 62 3.99 5.81 -12.42
CA GLY A 62 5.19 6.65 -12.44
C GLY A 62 6.49 5.85 -12.54
N GLN A 63 6.59 4.72 -11.83
CA GLN A 63 7.79 3.89 -11.82
C GLN A 63 7.87 2.94 -13.03
N VAL A 64 6.74 2.48 -13.55
CA VAL A 64 6.75 1.54 -14.68
C VAL A 64 6.63 2.27 -16.01
N ALA A 65 5.61 3.10 -16.21
CA ALA A 65 5.23 3.58 -17.55
C ALA A 65 5.74 4.98 -17.90
N GLN A 66 6.06 5.83 -16.91
CA GLN A 66 6.58 7.17 -17.20
C GLN A 66 8.05 7.13 -17.60
N LYS A 67 8.41 7.98 -18.56
CA LYS A 67 9.80 8.25 -18.90
C LYS A 67 10.43 9.11 -17.81
N VAL A 68 11.33 8.51 -17.05
CA VAL A 68 12.15 9.18 -16.03
C VAL A 68 13.62 8.84 -16.27
N ASP A 69 14.53 9.54 -15.60
CA ASP A 69 15.94 9.16 -15.59
C ASP A 69 16.13 7.96 -14.62
N PRO A 70 16.42 6.74 -15.13
CA PRO A 70 16.56 5.56 -14.29
C PRO A 70 17.82 5.60 -13.41
N GLU A 71 18.74 6.55 -13.63
CA GLU A 71 19.87 6.77 -12.73
C GLU A 71 19.43 7.41 -11.40
N LEU A 72 18.34 8.17 -11.43
CA LEU A 72 17.87 9.00 -10.32
C LEU A 72 16.59 8.48 -9.68
N LEU A 73 15.67 7.93 -10.47
CA LEU A 73 14.35 7.51 -10.04
C LEU A 73 14.10 6.03 -10.37
N PRO A 74 13.29 5.34 -9.55
CA PRO A 74 12.93 3.96 -9.85
C PRO A 74 12.21 3.85 -11.20
N HIS A 75 12.78 3.05 -12.09
CA HIS A 75 12.18 2.74 -13.39
C HIS A 75 12.53 1.35 -13.88
N ALA A 76 11.52 0.48 -14.02
CA ALA A 76 11.68 -0.86 -14.55
C ALA A 76 10.35 -1.39 -15.11
N ALA A 77 10.46 -2.31 -16.07
CA ALA A 77 9.34 -3.13 -16.50
C ALA A 77 8.75 -3.94 -15.33
N VAL A 78 7.48 -4.31 -15.43
CA VAL A 78 6.85 -5.25 -14.49
C VAL A 78 7.66 -6.55 -14.44
N ASN A 79 7.78 -7.14 -13.26
CA ASN A 79 8.56 -8.34 -12.95
C ASN A 79 10.09 -8.17 -13.10
N HIS A 80 10.59 -6.94 -13.18
CA HIS A 80 12.02 -6.64 -13.22
C HIS A 80 12.43 -5.74 -12.06
N PHE A 81 13.65 -5.95 -11.57
CA PHE A 81 14.23 -5.06 -10.56
C PHE A 81 14.81 -3.81 -11.19
N TRP A 82 14.49 -2.67 -10.59
CA TRP A 82 15.35 -1.51 -10.61
C TRP A 82 16.27 -1.53 -9.38
N HIS A 83 17.54 -1.17 -9.56
CA HIS A 83 18.51 -1.06 -8.47
C HIS A 83 19.03 0.37 -8.37
N SER A 84 18.94 0.96 -7.19
CA SER A 84 19.55 2.25 -6.93
C SER A 84 21.07 2.14 -7.07
N LYS A 85 21.65 3.08 -7.79
CA LYS A 85 23.09 3.14 -8.02
C LYS A 85 23.83 3.90 -6.92
N MET A 86 23.15 4.82 -6.25
CA MET A 86 23.78 5.66 -5.23
C MET A 86 22.81 5.89 -4.07
N MET A 87 23.36 6.33 -2.93
CA MET A 87 22.51 6.80 -1.84
C MET A 87 21.75 8.05 -2.28
N GLY A 88 20.53 8.23 -1.76
CA GLY A 88 19.85 9.51 -1.86
C GLY A 88 20.65 10.56 -1.08
N GLY A 89 21.02 11.66 -1.73
CA GLY A 89 21.56 12.84 -1.06
C GLY A 89 20.45 13.72 -0.48
N PRO A 90 20.79 14.80 0.24
CA PRO A 90 19.83 15.77 0.79
C PRO A 90 18.89 16.38 -0.26
N GLU A 91 19.29 16.36 -1.52
CA GLU A 91 18.53 16.81 -2.68
C GLU A 91 17.52 15.76 -3.21
N SER A 92 17.58 14.52 -2.71
CA SER A 92 16.68 13.45 -3.16
C SER A 92 15.25 13.72 -2.69
N GLN A 93 14.35 13.88 -3.66
CA GLN A 93 12.91 14.06 -3.43
C GLN A 93 12.11 12.77 -3.67
N ALA A 94 12.80 11.65 -3.91
CA ALA A 94 12.19 10.37 -4.24
C ALA A 94 11.92 9.53 -2.97
N GLY A 95 10.65 9.15 -2.75
CA GLY A 95 10.22 8.44 -1.55
C GLY A 95 10.14 9.38 -0.33
N GLY A 96 9.07 9.28 0.47
CA GLY A 96 8.69 10.31 1.46
C GLY A 96 9.74 10.67 2.54
N SER A 97 10.86 9.96 2.63
CA SER A 97 12.10 10.30 3.35
C SER A 97 13.14 9.19 3.05
N PRO A 98 14.02 9.34 2.04
CA PRO A 98 14.99 8.30 1.72
C PRO A 98 15.99 8.12 2.87
N ASN A 99 16.34 6.87 3.17
CA ASN A 99 17.37 6.56 4.16
C ASN A 99 18.78 6.63 3.55
N ASN A 100 19.78 6.79 4.41
CA ASN A 100 21.19 6.93 4.05
C ASN A 100 22.04 5.71 4.48
N ASP A 101 21.40 4.59 4.84
CA ASP A 101 22.09 3.38 5.30
C ASP A 101 22.07 2.25 4.25
N THR A 102 21.16 2.30 3.27
CA THR A 102 20.92 1.18 2.35
C THR A 102 20.72 1.64 0.90
N LEU A 103 21.10 0.78 -0.05
CA LEU A 103 20.64 0.91 -1.43
C LEU A 103 19.36 0.11 -1.67
N TYR A 104 18.51 0.65 -2.54
CA TYR A 104 17.19 0.11 -2.85
C TYR A 104 17.20 -0.82 -4.05
N SER A 105 16.42 -1.89 -3.98
CA SER A 105 16.00 -2.73 -5.11
C SER A 105 14.48 -2.71 -5.17
N ILE A 106 13.89 -2.21 -6.25
CA ILE A 106 12.44 -1.99 -6.36
C ILE A 106 11.90 -2.81 -7.52
N ALA A 107 10.75 -3.46 -7.33
CA ALA A 107 10.04 -4.13 -8.42
C ALA A 107 8.52 -4.07 -8.21
N TRP A 108 7.80 -3.88 -9.31
CA TRP A 108 6.36 -4.14 -9.38
C TRP A 108 6.13 -5.51 -9.97
N LEU A 109 5.25 -6.29 -9.34
CA LEU A 109 5.00 -7.68 -9.69
C LEU A 109 3.59 -7.84 -10.27
N ASP A 110 3.47 -8.63 -11.33
CA ASP A 110 2.23 -9.19 -11.84
C ASP A 110 2.20 -10.70 -11.55
N LEU A 111 1.33 -11.09 -10.62
CA LEU A 111 1.08 -12.47 -10.18
C LEU A 111 -0.23 -13.02 -10.77
N SER A 112 -0.89 -12.29 -11.67
CA SER A 112 -2.21 -12.65 -12.21
C SER A 112 -2.20 -13.93 -13.04
N LYS A 113 -1.06 -14.24 -13.68
CA LYS A 113 -0.89 -15.41 -14.54
C LYS A 113 -0.21 -16.58 -13.83
N GLU A 114 0.85 -16.29 -13.07
CA GLU A 114 1.66 -17.30 -12.41
C GLU A 114 2.50 -16.68 -11.27
N PRO A 115 3.05 -17.51 -10.35
CA PRO A 115 3.99 -17.05 -9.35
C PRO A 115 5.29 -16.51 -9.94
N LEU A 116 5.94 -15.62 -9.18
CA LEU A 116 7.33 -15.25 -9.38
C LEU A 116 8.19 -15.86 -8.28
N ILE A 117 9.33 -16.42 -8.68
CA ILE A 117 10.35 -16.91 -7.78
C ILE A 117 11.37 -15.80 -7.57
N LEU A 118 11.48 -15.33 -6.33
CA LEU A 118 12.50 -14.43 -5.87
C LEU A 118 13.74 -15.23 -5.46
N SER A 119 14.83 -15.10 -6.20
CA SER A 119 16.12 -15.68 -5.83
C SER A 119 17.02 -14.62 -5.20
N VAL A 120 17.63 -14.96 -4.07
CA VAL A 120 18.63 -14.14 -3.38
C VAL A 120 19.93 -14.92 -3.22
N PRO A 121 21.11 -14.27 -3.33
CA PRO A 121 22.41 -14.92 -3.13
C PRO A 121 22.72 -15.10 -1.63
N ASP A 122 23.79 -15.82 -1.32
CA ASP A 122 24.40 -15.74 0.01
C ASP A 122 25.02 -14.34 0.17
N VAL A 123 24.53 -13.58 1.14
CA VAL A 123 25.00 -12.21 1.41
C VAL A 123 26.01 -12.15 2.57
N GLY A 124 26.40 -13.30 3.12
CA GLY A 124 27.34 -13.41 4.23
C GLY A 124 26.79 -12.78 5.50
N ASP A 125 27.48 -11.77 6.01
CA ASP A 125 27.13 -11.00 7.20
C ASP A 125 26.52 -9.62 6.86
N ARG A 126 26.23 -9.36 5.58
CA ARG A 126 25.61 -8.10 5.15
C ARG A 126 24.13 -8.10 5.48
N TYR A 127 23.67 -7.04 6.14
CA TYR A 127 22.25 -6.84 6.35
C TYR A 127 21.54 -6.58 5.02
N TYR A 128 20.44 -7.32 4.81
CA TYR A 128 19.48 -7.07 3.73
C TYR A 128 18.08 -7.43 4.20
N THR A 129 17.10 -6.80 3.57
CA THR A 129 15.68 -7.13 3.70
C THR A 129 14.97 -6.83 2.39
N ILE A 130 14.09 -7.72 1.97
CA ILE A 130 13.19 -7.57 0.84
C ILE A 130 11.79 -7.58 1.43
N GLU A 131 11.24 -6.38 1.61
CA GLU A 131 9.86 -6.16 2.02
C GLU A 131 8.95 -6.38 0.82
N ILE A 132 7.88 -7.16 1.03
CA ILE A 132 6.91 -7.49 -0.02
C ILE A 132 5.51 -7.10 0.44
N ALA A 133 4.90 -6.21 -0.33
CA ALA A 133 3.58 -5.65 -0.07
C ALA A 133 2.59 -6.02 -1.16
N SER A 134 1.34 -6.24 -0.77
CA SER A 134 0.23 -6.29 -1.71
C SER A 134 -0.06 -4.89 -2.26
N PHE A 135 -0.86 -4.80 -3.32
CA PHE A 135 -1.18 -3.54 -3.98
C PHE A 135 -1.90 -2.55 -3.05
N ASP A 136 -2.62 -3.05 -2.04
CA ASP A 136 -3.25 -2.24 -0.98
C ASP A 136 -2.23 -1.69 0.06
N SER A 137 -0.93 -1.79 -0.22
CA SER A 137 0.19 -1.37 0.63
C SER A 137 0.33 -2.16 1.94
N ASP A 138 -0.33 -3.31 2.06
CA ASP A 138 -0.20 -4.19 3.23
C ASP A 138 0.98 -5.16 3.04
N ASN A 139 1.90 -5.19 4.00
CA ASN A 139 3.09 -6.04 3.96
C ASN A 139 2.72 -7.46 4.37
N PHE A 140 2.97 -8.43 3.49
CA PHE A 140 2.60 -9.83 3.77
C PHE A 140 3.80 -10.76 3.94
N ALA A 141 4.99 -10.37 3.47
CA ALA A 141 6.20 -11.19 3.59
C ALA A 141 7.49 -10.36 3.63
N TYR A 142 8.53 -10.98 4.18
CA TYR A 142 9.90 -10.46 4.18
C TYR A 142 10.88 -11.59 3.91
N VAL A 143 11.84 -11.36 3.00
CA VAL A 143 13.02 -12.21 2.81
C VAL A 143 14.24 -11.41 3.23
N GLY A 144 15.06 -11.93 4.13
CA GLY A 144 16.13 -11.12 4.71
C GLY A 144 16.80 -11.74 5.92
N MET A 145 17.89 -11.09 6.36
CA MET A 145 18.72 -11.54 7.48
C MET A 145 17.92 -11.93 8.73
N ARG A 146 16.80 -11.24 9.00
CA ARG A 146 15.99 -11.44 10.21
C ARG A 146 14.89 -12.52 10.06
N THR A 147 14.46 -12.84 8.85
CA THR A 147 13.31 -13.72 8.60
C THR A 147 13.69 -15.04 7.95
N THR A 148 14.63 -15.01 7.00
CA THR A 148 15.07 -16.19 6.25
C THR A 148 16.59 -16.42 6.33
N GLY A 149 17.30 -15.54 7.04
CA GLY A 149 18.76 -15.59 7.19
C GLY A 149 19.49 -15.00 5.98
N THR A 150 20.78 -15.32 5.85
CA THR A 150 21.67 -14.70 4.85
C THR A 150 22.16 -15.65 3.77
N LYS A 151 21.75 -16.92 3.81
CA LYS A 151 22.10 -17.91 2.78
C LYS A 151 21.28 -17.70 1.52
N ALA A 152 21.81 -18.21 0.41
CA ALA A 152 21.09 -18.22 -0.85
C ALA A 152 19.76 -18.99 -0.70
N GLY A 153 18.71 -18.51 -1.36
CA GLY A 153 17.39 -19.13 -1.28
C GLY A 153 16.47 -18.65 -2.40
N ASN A 154 15.43 -19.45 -2.65
CA ASN A 154 14.41 -19.20 -3.66
C ASN A 154 13.04 -19.17 -3.00
N TYR A 155 12.28 -18.10 -3.22
CA TYR A 155 11.03 -17.86 -2.52
C TYR A 155 9.91 -17.54 -3.53
N ALA A 156 8.86 -18.35 -3.55
CA ALA A 156 7.70 -18.11 -4.41
C ALA A 156 6.80 -17.03 -3.81
N ILE A 157 6.58 -15.97 -4.60
CA ILE A 157 5.57 -14.95 -4.36
C ILE A 157 4.34 -15.32 -5.18
N VAL A 158 3.22 -15.55 -4.51
CA VAL A 158 2.01 -16.12 -5.12
C VAL A 158 0.80 -15.21 -4.94
N ALA A 159 -0.15 -15.31 -5.88
CA ALA A 159 -1.45 -14.65 -5.78
C ALA A 159 -2.35 -15.32 -4.72
N PRO A 160 -3.43 -14.67 -4.24
CA PRO A 160 -4.26 -15.14 -3.12
C PRO A 160 -4.79 -16.58 -3.25
N SER A 161 -5.10 -16.98 -4.47
CA SER A 161 -5.79 -18.24 -4.77
C SER A 161 -4.90 -19.26 -5.50
N TRP A 162 -3.60 -19.02 -5.57
CA TRP A 162 -2.69 -19.94 -6.24
C TRP A 162 -2.50 -21.22 -5.40
N ASN A 163 -2.64 -22.38 -6.03
CA ASN A 163 -2.60 -23.70 -5.39
C ASN A 163 -1.84 -24.74 -6.23
N GLY A 164 -0.88 -24.29 -7.04
CA GLY A 164 -0.06 -25.17 -7.86
C GLY A 164 1.04 -25.86 -7.05
N ASN A 165 1.91 -26.59 -7.75
CA ASN A 165 3.10 -27.20 -7.17
C ASN A 165 4.32 -26.29 -7.38
N LEU A 166 5.21 -26.26 -6.40
CA LEU A 166 6.51 -25.61 -6.49
C LEU A 166 7.63 -26.65 -6.66
N PRO A 167 8.76 -26.27 -7.28
CA PRO A 167 9.99 -27.06 -7.21
C PRO A 167 10.44 -27.26 -5.76
N ASP A 168 11.10 -28.38 -5.48
CA ASP A 168 11.54 -28.76 -4.13
C ASP A 168 12.48 -27.74 -3.47
N ASP A 169 13.21 -26.96 -4.28
CA ASP A 169 14.17 -25.95 -3.83
C ASP A 169 13.57 -24.54 -3.68
N VAL A 170 12.23 -24.41 -3.74
CA VAL A 170 11.50 -23.14 -3.67
C VAL A 170 10.54 -23.13 -2.49
N GLU A 171 10.74 -22.20 -1.56
CA GLU A 171 9.85 -21.99 -0.41
C GLU A 171 8.70 -21.04 -0.76
N GLN A 172 7.47 -21.40 -0.44
CA GLN A 172 6.34 -20.50 -0.64
C GLN A 172 6.24 -19.46 0.48
N LEU A 173 6.17 -18.18 0.13
CA LEU A 173 5.84 -17.12 1.08
C LEU A 173 4.33 -17.06 1.35
N THR A 174 3.94 -16.31 2.39
CA THR A 174 2.53 -15.94 2.58
C THR A 174 1.96 -15.39 1.27
N PRO A 175 0.78 -15.85 0.81
CA PRO A 175 0.18 -15.32 -0.40
C PRO A 175 -0.09 -13.82 -0.34
N SER A 176 0.14 -13.13 -1.46
CA SER A 176 -0.33 -11.75 -1.63
C SER A 176 -1.86 -11.72 -1.54
N ARG A 177 -2.42 -10.59 -1.11
CA ARG A 177 -3.86 -10.32 -1.07
C ARG A 177 -4.43 -9.84 -2.39
N THR A 178 -3.56 -9.40 -3.30
CA THR A 178 -3.88 -8.89 -4.62
C THR A 178 -2.98 -9.53 -5.68
N PRO A 179 -3.42 -9.62 -6.95
CA PRO A 179 -2.61 -10.17 -8.03
C PRO A 179 -1.46 -9.25 -8.44
N SER A 180 -1.46 -7.96 -8.11
CA SER A 180 -0.24 -7.15 -8.14
C SER A 180 0.42 -7.08 -6.77
N ALA A 181 1.74 -6.99 -6.74
CA ALA A 181 2.53 -6.79 -5.52
C ALA A 181 3.70 -5.83 -5.77
N PHE A 182 4.30 -5.35 -4.70
CA PHE A 182 5.41 -4.41 -4.72
C PHE A 182 6.54 -4.95 -3.84
N ILE A 183 7.78 -4.86 -4.36
CA ILE A 183 8.99 -5.16 -3.60
C ILE A 183 9.73 -3.86 -3.28
N LEU A 184 10.13 -3.74 -2.02
CA LEU A 184 11.09 -2.76 -1.55
C LEU A 184 12.27 -3.45 -0.84
N GLY A 185 13.27 -3.80 -1.62
CA GLY A 185 14.54 -4.33 -1.16
C GLY A 185 15.44 -3.24 -0.61
N ARG A 186 16.09 -3.50 0.52
CA ARG A 186 17.09 -2.64 1.16
C ARG A 186 18.31 -3.49 1.49
N THR A 187 19.46 -3.09 0.97
CA THR A 187 20.75 -3.76 1.25
C THR A 187 21.70 -2.76 1.89
N LEU A 188 22.30 -3.13 3.03
CA LEU A 188 23.17 -2.24 3.81
C LEU A 188 24.42 -1.84 3.02
N LEU A 189 24.70 -0.54 2.97
CA LEU A 189 25.95 0.03 2.50
C LEU A 189 26.84 0.34 3.72
N ARG A 190 28.04 -0.25 3.78
CA ARG A 190 28.96 -0.07 4.92
C ARG A 190 29.80 1.21 4.83
N GLY A 191 29.75 1.90 3.70
CA GLY A 191 30.47 3.13 3.40
C GLY A 191 30.65 3.34 1.89
N PRO A 192 31.21 4.47 1.43
CA PRO A 192 31.36 4.75 0.00
C PRO A 192 32.19 3.70 -0.77
N ASP A 193 33.24 3.16 -0.16
CA ASP A 193 34.13 2.16 -0.80
C ASP A 193 33.46 0.79 -0.99
N ASP A 194 32.32 0.57 -0.34
CA ASP A 194 31.54 -0.67 -0.39
C ASP A 194 30.59 -0.74 -1.60
N LEU A 195 30.46 0.36 -2.35
CA LEU A 195 29.59 0.46 -3.53
C LEU A 195 29.80 -0.66 -4.57
N PRO A 196 31.03 -1.07 -4.94
CA PRO A 196 31.21 -2.19 -5.87
C PRO A 196 30.68 -3.53 -5.31
N ALA A 197 30.89 -3.78 -4.01
CA ALA A 197 30.51 -5.03 -3.36
C ALA A 197 28.98 -5.15 -3.22
N ILE A 198 28.31 -4.09 -2.76
CA ILE A 198 26.84 -4.09 -2.64
C ILE A 198 26.17 -4.22 -4.01
N ARG A 199 26.68 -3.55 -5.06
CA ARG A 199 26.14 -3.67 -6.42
C ARG A 199 26.26 -5.09 -6.96
N THR A 200 27.37 -5.77 -6.65
CA THR A 200 27.56 -7.19 -7.00
C THR A 200 26.54 -8.09 -6.31
N VAL A 201 26.18 -7.81 -5.05
CA VAL A 201 25.11 -8.53 -4.34
C VAL A 201 23.75 -8.24 -4.96
N MET A 202 23.40 -6.97 -5.14
CA MET A 202 22.09 -6.56 -5.65
C MET A 202 21.82 -7.08 -7.07
N ALA A 203 22.83 -7.10 -7.93
CA ALA A 203 22.74 -7.63 -9.29
C ALA A 203 22.41 -9.14 -9.36
N GLN A 204 22.51 -9.85 -8.23
CA GLN A 204 22.15 -11.27 -8.13
C GLN A 204 20.71 -11.49 -7.63
N TYR A 205 19.99 -10.45 -7.21
CA TYR A 205 18.55 -10.57 -6.94
C TYR A 205 17.82 -10.79 -8.26
N LYS A 206 17.02 -11.87 -8.33
CA LYS A 206 16.29 -12.24 -9.55
C LYS A 206 14.83 -12.48 -9.25
N LEU A 207 13.99 -12.08 -10.18
CA LEU A 207 12.61 -12.51 -10.29
C LEU A 207 12.54 -13.46 -11.48
N THR A 208 11.92 -14.63 -11.33
CA THR A 208 11.77 -15.60 -12.41
C THR A 208 10.35 -16.16 -12.39
N PRO A 209 9.54 -15.99 -13.45
CA PRO A 209 8.26 -16.66 -13.57
C PRO A 209 8.40 -18.17 -13.39
N LEU A 210 7.46 -18.78 -12.67
CA LEU A 210 7.50 -20.22 -12.37
C LEU A 210 7.65 -21.07 -13.64
N SER A 211 6.99 -20.69 -14.74
CA SER A 211 7.05 -21.33 -16.04
C SER A 211 8.44 -21.31 -16.68
N LEU A 212 9.30 -20.39 -16.24
CA LEU A 212 10.69 -20.22 -16.68
C LEU A 212 11.71 -20.80 -15.69
N TRP A 213 11.26 -21.36 -14.55
CA TRP A 213 12.16 -21.95 -13.58
C TRP A 213 12.98 -23.10 -14.19
N GLY A 214 14.29 -23.13 -13.88
CA GLY A 214 15.22 -24.11 -14.44
C GLY A 214 15.58 -23.90 -15.92
N LYS A 215 15.18 -22.78 -16.55
CA LYS A 215 15.51 -22.44 -17.94
C LYS A 215 16.48 -21.23 -17.98
N PRO A 216 17.81 -21.45 -17.89
CA PRO A 216 18.78 -20.37 -17.69
C PRO A 216 18.83 -19.34 -18.84
N ASP A 217 18.44 -19.73 -20.05
CA ASP A 217 18.44 -18.86 -21.23
C ASP A 217 17.07 -18.18 -21.49
N ALA A 218 16.07 -18.46 -20.66
CA ALA A 218 14.75 -17.87 -20.84
C ALA A 218 14.76 -16.39 -20.45
N GLN A 219 14.25 -15.55 -21.34
CA GLN A 219 14.08 -14.12 -21.09
C GLN A 219 12.65 -13.82 -20.64
N ILE A 220 12.54 -12.96 -19.63
CA ILE A 220 11.27 -12.41 -19.22
C ILE A 220 10.95 -11.28 -20.17
N LEU A 221 9.76 -11.30 -20.76
CA LEU A 221 9.33 -10.21 -21.62
C LEU A 221 9.11 -8.96 -20.78
N GLU A 222 9.71 -7.85 -21.19
CA GLU A 222 9.44 -6.55 -20.57
C GLU A 222 8.00 -6.11 -20.88
N SER A 223 7.28 -5.71 -19.85
CA SER A 223 5.98 -5.04 -19.97
C SER A 223 6.00 -3.73 -19.20
N TYR A 224 5.59 -2.67 -19.89
CA TYR A 224 5.37 -1.34 -19.31
C TYR A 224 3.87 -0.97 -19.30
N ASP A 225 3.01 -1.94 -19.63
CA ASP A 225 1.57 -1.77 -19.67
C ASP A 225 0.99 -1.92 -18.26
N VAL A 226 0.72 -0.79 -17.63
CA VAL A 226 0.06 -0.69 -16.34
C VAL A 226 -1.01 0.40 -16.41
N LEU A 227 -2.05 0.25 -15.59
CA LEU A 227 -3.12 1.25 -15.49
C LEU A 227 -2.55 2.66 -15.31
N LYS A 228 -2.90 3.55 -16.25
CA LYS A 228 -2.65 4.98 -16.12
C LYS A 228 -3.75 5.61 -15.25
N PRO A 229 -3.42 6.25 -14.12
CA PRO A 229 -4.38 6.99 -13.32
C PRO A 229 -5.08 8.08 -14.14
N PHE A 230 -6.35 8.32 -13.81
CA PHE A 230 -7.10 9.43 -14.39
C PHE A 230 -6.51 10.77 -13.90
N ASP A 231 -6.59 11.82 -14.73
CA ASP A 231 -5.94 13.09 -14.44
C ASP A 231 -6.87 14.06 -13.68
N ARG A 232 -6.51 14.36 -12.42
CA ARG A 232 -7.21 15.31 -11.55
C ARG A 232 -7.39 16.70 -12.14
N LYS A 233 -6.51 17.12 -13.06
CA LYS A 233 -6.61 18.44 -13.70
C LYS A 233 -7.75 18.53 -14.71
N THR A 234 -8.16 17.39 -15.27
CA THR A 234 -9.17 17.33 -16.33
C THR A 234 -10.47 16.67 -15.87
N ASP A 235 -10.44 15.93 -14.76
CA ASP A 235 -11.60 15.22 -14.23
C ASP A 235 -11.67 15.31 -12.69
N PRO A 236 -12.69 15.98 -12.11
CA PRO A 236 -12.86 16.05 -10.65
C PRO A 236 -13.19 14.70 -10.01
N LEU A 237 -13.58 13.68 -10.80
CA LEU A 237 -13.82 12.30 -10.35
C LEU A 237 -12.63 11.37 -10.63
N ALA A 238 -11.48 11.90 -11.04
CA ALA A 238 -10.30 11.11 -11.41
C ALA A 238 -9.91 10.07 -10.36
N ASP A 239 -9.89 10.44 -9.08
CA ASP A 239 -9.49 9.52 -8.01
C ASP A 239 -10.49 8.38 -7.86
N TRP A 240 -11.79 8.65 -7.95
CA TRP A 240 -12.83 7.64 -7.90
C TRP A 240 -12.75 6.67 -9.07
N LYS A 241 -12.50 7.19 -10.29
CA LYS A 241 -12.31 6.36 -11.48
C LYS A 241 -11.04 5.51 -11.38
N THR A 242 -9.94 6.10 -10.92
CA THR A 242 -8.67 5.41 -10.68
C THR A 242 -8.85 4.31 -9.65
N MET A 243 -9.47 4.63 -8.51
CA MET A 243 -9.78 3.70 -7.43
C MET A 243 -10.60 2.51 -7.94
N ASN A 244 -11.72 2.76 -8.62
CA ASN A 244 -12.59 1.70 -9.14
C ASN A 244 -11.86 0.79 -10.14
N ALA A 245 -11.13 1.37 -11.10
CA ALA A 245 -10.40 0.60 -12.10
C ALA A 245 -9.26 -0.21 -11.46
N THR A 246 -8.56 0.38 -10.49
CA THR A 246 -7.49 -0.30 -9.77
C THR A 246 -8.00 -1.41 -8.87
N MET A 247 -9.12 -1.21 -8.17
CA MET A 247 -9.76 -2.24 -7.35
C MET A 247 -10.38 -3.35 -8.19
N ALA A 248 -10.68 -3.11 -9.47
CA ALA A 248 -11.08 -4.17 -10.40
C ALA A 248 -9.89 -5.08 -10.75
N GLU A 249 -8.71 -4.52 -10.97
CA GLU A 249 -7.45 -5.28 -11.15
C GLU A 249 -6.99 -5.95 -9.85
N ASN A 250 -7.16 -5.26 -8.73
CA ASN A 250 -6.65 -5.64 -7.41
C ASN A 250 -7.80 -5.74 -6.41
N GLN A 251 -8.63 -6.76 -6.58
CA GLN A 251 -9.84 -6.95 -5.77
C GLN A 251 -9.53 -6.88 -4.27
N PRO A 252 -10.28 -6.06 -3.51
CA PRO A 252 -10.09 -6.03 -2.08
C PRO A 252 -10.45 -7.37 -1.43
N PRO A 253 -9.99 -7.61 -0.19
CA PRO A 253 -10.27 -8.85 0.52
C PRO A 253 -11.77 -9.10 0.64
N SER A 254 -12.21 -10.35 0.44
CA SER A 254 -13.62 -10.75 0.58
C SER A 254 -14.21 -10.39 1.95
N ARG A 255 -13.41 -10.40 3.02
CA ARG A 255 -13.83 -9.96 4.36
C ARG A 255 -14.26 -8.48 4.44
N HIS A 256 -13.95 -7.64 3.45
CA HIS A 256 -14.40 -6.26 3.36
C HIS A 256 -15.69 -6.10 2.54
N GLU A 257 -16.30 -7.18 2.03
CA GLU A 257 -17.47 -7.12 1.15
C GLU A 257 -18.64 -6.33 1.74
N VAL A 258 -18.91 -6.46 3.05
CA VAL A 258 -19.99 -5.70 3.72
C VAL A 258 -19.72 -4.20 3.67
N LEU A 259 -18.47 -3.80 3.92
CA LEU A 259 -18.04 -2.40 3.87
C LEU A 259 -18.13 -1.84 2.44
N LEU A 260 -17.65 -2.61 1.45
CA LEU A 260 -17.72 -2.22 0.04
C LEU A 260 -19.17 -2.09 -0.45
N LYS A 261 -20.08 -2.98 -0.01
CA LYS A 261 -21.51 -2.86 -0.27
C LYS A 261 -22.11 -1.61 0.36
N GLN A 262 -21.64 -1.17 1.52
CA GLN A 262 -22.06 0.09 2.11
C GLN A 262 -21.64 1.27 1.24
N PHE A 263 -20.38 1.31 0.78
CA PHE A 263 -19.89 2.37 -0.12
C PHE A 263 -20.65 2.42 -1.45
N ALA A 264 -20.97 1.26 -2.04
CA ALA A 264 -21.64 1.18 -3.34
C ALA A 264 -23.11 1.64 -3.32
N ARG A 265 -23.81 1.56 -2.17
CA ARG A 265 -25.25 1.86 -2.06
C ARG A 265 -25.63 3.27 -2.51
N HIS A 266 -24.72 4.24 -2.48
CA HIS A 266 -25.03 5.63 -2.85
C HIS A 266 -24.40 6.09 -4.15
N CYS A 267 -23.62 5.22 -4.82
CA CYS A 267 -23.12 5.49 -6.18
C CYS A 267 -24.20 5.27 -7.25
N HIS A 268 -25.19 4.40 -7.00
CA HIS A 268 -26.21 4.02 -7.98
C HIS A 268 -27.53 4.78 -7.87
N GLU A 269 -27.80 5.49 -6.76
CA GLU A 269 -29.10 6.15 -6.56
C GLU A 269 -29.21 7.52 -7.26
N ASN A 270 -28.11 8.08 -7.79
CA ASN A 270 -28.09 9.37 -8.51
C ASN A 270 -27.68 9.28 -9.99
N THR A 271 -27.35 8.09 -10.50
CA THR A 271 -27.12 7.87 -11.94
C THR A 271 -28.37 7.27 -12.55
N GLY A 272 -29.38 8.11 -12.74
CA GLY A 272 -30.48 7.87 -13.68
C GLY A 272 -29.98 7.92 -15.13
N ALA A 273 -29.01 7.07 -15.47
CA ALA A 273 -28.57 6.71 -16.80
C ALA A 273 -27.31 5.84 -16.65
N LEU A 274 -27.36 4.66 -17.26
CA LEU A 274 -26.29 3.73 -17.66
C LEU A 274 -26.64 2.30 -17.24
N SER A 275 -27.72 1.81 -17.84
CA SER A 275 -27.91 0.40 -18.21
C SER A 275 -27.10 0.08 -19.46
#